data_AF-A0A9W9A1R9-F1
#
_entry.id   AF-A0A9W9A1R9-F1
#
_cell.length_a   1.000
_cell.length_b   1.000
_cell.length_c   1.000
_cell.angle_alpha   90.00
_cell.angle_beta   90.00
_cell.angle_gamma   90.00
#
_symmetry.space_group_name_H-M   'P 1'
#
loop_
_entity.id
_entity.type
_entity.pdbx_description
1 polymer ?
#
loop_
_entity_poly.entity_id
_entity_poly.type
_entity_poly.pdbx_seq_one_letter_code
_entity_poly.pdbx_strand_id
1 'polypeptide(L)'
;MAARSFKEGAPSIKSSNTTNTKTQTDPLPANGDAGVGNLQGEGDRESVFLGDVPRLWQEGDPYRFSPKRRGDPWEESMKRVDLYDDEMCRAWKEDVDTLLVFAGLFSAAVTAFIIESYKWLQPNNFNSDTILLMLQRIALDSNVQVSTSGQTNFTTASAVRINAVWFLSLIFSLSTVLIGILCKQWLREHRRDTPCSSSKEALELRQLRFESLEKWGIPALLASLPLILQLALVLFFYGILDLLWSLNIVVAAICTAATAISVSIPFLTTILPTCYLFKYSSLIDEDEAHICPYKSPQAWLFYKLMTFLPFNGHTPFQNWASGDLFLLRKHSPLKRLQLHSVFLLRGLRWMVKTFCDSSVMAKHMFHCFQNLPVDIAAFATKREGEFSRDTIYYHFFENSAWDLDLGKFLAELFLRQINSPAPAHSGRAVGDPLRSFWNLAVLDFVGDGQEALQLHLEFLQQIIATIRCYCAEDRITLFDMNPLMIVCKGLWRHPDPVIRQQSICIVDDFEAWISRTSEELQREFIPSFASSITDTIFSEDERAPTSALILSDRGRAFIKLLDKYLAAQDIDLDKYSLQEVPMSWQEAKAKVIRLSGLPSDFFEEVSFDSHIPIPNNVGGSLVASDSHTIG
;
A
#
# COMPACT_ATOMS: atom_id res chain seq x y z
N MET A 1 -40.38 27.78 -17.03
CA MET A 1 -40.81 28.68 -18.13
C MET A 1 -39.56 29.04 -18.91
N ALA A 2 -39.23 28.60 -20.13
CA ALA A 2 -39.80 27.74 -21.18
C ALA A 2 -38.59 27.02 -21.82
N ALA A 3 -38.54 25.69 -21.95
CA ALA A 3 -39.11 24.85 -22.99
C ALA A 3 -38.69 25.20 -24.45
N ARG A 4 -37.77 24.40 -25.01
CA ARG A 4 -37.84 23.92 -26.40
C ARG A 4 -37.23 22.51 -26.49
N SER A 5 -37.97 21.65 -27.18
CA SER A 5 -37.87 20.20 -27.29
C SER A 5 -37.53 19.81 -28.74
N PHE A 6 -37.35 18.49 -28.98
CA PHE A 6 -37.25 17.72 -30.25
C PHE A 6 -35.81 17.51 -30.80
N LYS A 7 -35.39 16.33 -31.28
CA LYS A 7 -35.98 14.98 -31.41
C LYS A 7 -34.87 13.95 -31.74
N GLU A 8 -35.24 12.68 -31.64
CA GLU A 8 -34.56 11.40 -31.90
C GLU A 8 -33.77 11.25 -33.21
N GLY A 9 -32.84 10.29 -33.22
CA GLY A 9 -32.31 9.69 -34.45
C GLY A 9 -31.24 8.61 -34.21
N ALA A 10 -31.63 7.33 -34.13
CA ALA A 10 -30.75 6.20 -34.44
C ALA A 10 -30.46 6.14 -35.95
N PRO A 11 -29.32 5.56 -36.39
CA PRO A 11 -29.39 4.37 -37.24
C PRO A 11 -28.23 3.37 -36.98
N SER A 12 -28.50 2.06 -36.92
CA SER A 12 -28.54 1.06 -38.01
C SER A 12 -27.19 0.47 -38.43
N ILE A 13 -27.09 -0.84 -38.17
CA ILE A 13 -26.19 -1.83 -38.77
C ILE A 13 -26.25 -1.76 -40.31
N LYS A 14 -25.09 -1.70 -40.97
CA LYS A 14 -24.91 -2.21 -42.33
C LYS A 14 -23.53 -2.85 -42.53
N SER A 15 -23.59 -4.13 -42.90
CA SER A 15 -22.57 -4.87 -43.61
C SER A 15 -22.28 -4.28 -44.99
N SER A 16 -21.02 -4.27 -45.41
CA SER A 16 -20.66 -4.43 -46.82
C SER A 16 -19.20 -4.86 -46.96
N ASN A 17 -19.04 -6.09 -47.45
CA ASN A 17 -17.84 -6.61 -48.09
C ASN A 17 -17.42 -5.72 -49.26
N THR A 18 -16.10 -5.44 -49.39
CA THR A 18 -15.45 -5.50 -50.69
C THR A 18 -13.98 -5.91 -50.54
N THR A 19 -13.68 -7.01 -51.22
CA THR A 19 -12.40 -7.65 -51.50
C THR A 19 -11.47 -6.76 -52.34
N ASN A 20 -10.15 -6.82 -52.08
CA ASN A 20 -9.14 -6.97 -53.13
C ASN A 20 -7.76 -7.38 -52.56
N THR A 21 -7.39 -8.63 -52.90
CA THR A 21 -6.07 -9.24 -53.19
C THR A 21 -4.95 -8.28 -53.59
N LYS A 22 -3.63 -8.52 -53.46
CA LYS A 22 -2.67 -9.62 -53.18
C LYS A 22 -1.35 -8.88 -52.81
N THR A 23 -0.38 -9.40 -52.06
CA THR A 23 0.66 -10.33 -52.55
C THR A 23 1.33 -11.10 -51.41
N GLN A 24 1.67 -12.33 -51.75
CA GLN A 24 2.18 -13.45 -50.96
C GLN A 24 3.67 -13.63 -51.24
N THR A 25 4.46 -14.04 -50.25
CA THR A 25 5.67 -14.86 -50.42
C THR A 25 5.99 -15.59 -49.11
N ASP A 26 5.64 -16.88 -49.07
CA ASP A 26 6.24 -17.90 -48.19
C ASP A 26 7.48 -18.50 -48.87
N PRO A 27 8.28 -19.28 -48.13
CA PRO A 27 8.65 -20.61 -48.64
C PRO A 27 8.37 -21.76 -47.65
N LEU A 28 8.10 -22.92 -48.27
CA LEU A 28 7.65 -24.22 -47.76
C LEU A 28 8.84 -25.24 -47.55
N PRO A 29 8.60 -26.51 -47.15
CA PRO A 29 9.41 -27.29 -46.20
C PRO A 29 10.09 -28.55 -46.80
N ALA A 30 10.69 -29.35 -45.93
CA ALA A 30 11.07 -30.77 -46.11
C ALA A 30 11.03 -31.42 -44.70
N ASN A 31 10.75 -32.69 -44.41
CA ASN A 31 10.30 -33.89 -45.12
C ASN A 31 10.06 -34.91 -43.96
N GLY A 32 9.03 -35.76 -44.04
CA GLY A 32 8.90 -36.92 -43.14
C GLY A 32 9.30 -38.21 -43.85
N ASP A 33 9.62 -39.23 -43.08
CA ASP A 33 9.69 -40.61 -43.55
C ASP A 33 8.93 -41.54 -42.59
N ALA A 34 8.17 -42.45 -43.18
CA ALA A 34 7.22 -43.33 -42.54
C ALA A 34 7.80 -44.74 -42.33
N GLY A 35 7.37 -45.43 -41.28
CA GLY A 35 7.57 -46.86 -41.07
C GLY A 35 6.29 -47.50 -40.56
N VAL A 36 5.72 -48.39 -41.37
CA VAL A 36 4.45 -49.11 -41.17
C VAL A 36 4.72 -50.47 -40.51
N GLY A 37 3.86 -50.90 -39.58
CA GLY A 37 3.76 -52.28 -39.09
C GLY A 37 2.48 -52.50 -38.29
N ASN A 38 1.57 -53.32 -38.83
CA ASN A 38 0.20 -53.57 -38.37
C ASN A 38 0.08 -54.75 -37.38
N LEU A 39 -0.88 -54.62 -36.44
CA LEU A 39 -1.85 -55.61 -35.89
C LEU A 39 -1.37 -56.95 -35.29
N GLN A 40 -1.66 -57.20 -33.99
CA GLN A 40 -2.57 -58.26 -33.51
C GLN A 40 -2.79 -58.21 -31.97
N GLY A 41 -4.06 -58.09 -31.54
CA GLY A 41 -4.75 -58.92 -30.53
C GLY A 41 -4.22 -59.11 -29.09
N GLU A 42 -5.06 -58.67 -28.15
CA GLU A 42 -5.41 -59.31 -26.86
C GLU A 42 -4.41 -59.32 -25.69
N GLY A 43 -4.76 -58.50 -24.69
CA GLY A 43 -4.17 -58.48 -23.35
C GLY A 43 -4.79 -57.37 -22.50
N ASP A 44 -6.12 -57.32 -22.45
CA ASP A 44 -6.87 -56.39 -21.60
C ASP A 44 -6.63 -56.68 -20.10
N ARG A 45 -6.65 -55.59 -19.32
CA ARG A 45 -6.79 -55.48 -17.85
C ARG A 45 -5.50 -55.37 -17.04
N GLU A 46 -4.75 -54.27 -17.18
CA GLU A 46 -3.97 -53.67 -16.07
C GLU A 46 -3.29 -52.35 -16.49
N SER A 47 -4.03 -51.31 -16.91
CA SER A 47 -3.41 -50.00 -17.14
C SER A 47 -4.39 -48.83 -17.21
N VAL A 48 -5.35 -48.77 -16.29
CA VAL A 48 -6.15 -47.55 -16.06
C VAL A 48 -5.90 -47.16 -14.61
N PHE A 49 -5.53 -45.90 -14.36
CA PHE A 49 -5.10 -45.29 -13.09
C PHE A 49 -3.59 -45.05 -12.87
N LEU A 50 -2.96 -44.35 -13.81
CA LEU A 50 -1.95 -43.33 -13.47
C LEU A 50 -2.24 -42.08 -14.30
N GLY A 51 -3.15 -41.23 -13.82
CA GLY A 51 -3.25 -39.85 -14.29
C GLY A 51 -2.24 -39.01 -13.50
N ASP A 52 -1.37 -38.28 -14.19
CA ASP A 52 -0.30 -37.45 -13.64
C ASP A 52 -0.73 -36.69 -12.37
N VAL A 53 -0.01 -36.89 -11.26
CA VAL A 53 -0.18 -36.07 -10.05
C VAL A 53 0.24 -34.63 -10.41
N PRO A 54 -0.63 -33.63 -10.24
CA PRO A 54 -0.28 -32.25 -10.56
C PRO A 54 0.90 -31.81 -9.70
N ARG A 55 1.91 -31.17 -10.31
CA ARG A 55 3.07 -30.63 -9.59
C ARG A 55 2.60 -29.73 -8.45
N LEU A 56 3.01 -30.06 -7.22
CA LEU A 56 2.68 -29.29 -6.02
C LEU A 56 3.22 -27.87 -6.11
N TRP A 57 2.45 -26.90 -5.65
CA TRP A 57 2.91 -25.51 -5.57
C TRP A 57 3.97 -25.37 -4.48
N GLN A 58 5.12 -24.79 -4.81
CA GLN A 58 6.23 -24.61 -3.87
C GLN A 58 6.57 -23.12 -3.70
N GLU A 59 7.26 -22.79 -2.61
CA GLU A 59 7.83 -21.46 -2.39
C GLU A 59 8.78 -21.12 -3.55
N GLY A 60 8.53 -19.99 -4.23
CA GLY A 60 9.31 -19.53 -5.39
C GLY A 60 8.62 -19.72 -6.75
N ASP A 61 7.56 -20.52 -6.85
CA ASP A 61 6.76 -20.61 -8.08
C ASP A 61 5.98 -19.29 -8.34
N PRO A 62 5.64 -18.94 -9.60
CA PRO A 62 4.85 -17.74 -9.90
C PRO A 62 3.44 -17.82 -9.28
N TYR A 63 2.97 -16.73 -8.67
CA TYR A 63 1.62 -16.66 -8.06
C TYR A 63 0.51 -16.77 -9.11
N ARG A 64 -0.47 -17.65 -8.88
CA ARG A 64 -1.61 -17.88 -9.79
C ARG A 64 -2.77 -16.93 -9.50
N PHE A 65 -3.04 -16.66 -8.22
CA PHE A 65 -4.15 -15.83 -7.77
C PHE A 65 -3.69 -14.44 -7.30
N SER A 66 -2.52 -13.98 -7.71
CA SER A 66 -2.05 -12.63 -7.35
C SER A 66 -3.01 -11.54 -7.81
N PRO A 67 -3.19 -10.45 -7.04
CA PRO A 67 -3.96 -9.28 -7.46
C PRO A 67 -3.57 -8.80 -8.87
N LYS A 68 -4.57 -8.47 -9.70
CA LYS A 68 -4.34 -8.12 -11.11
C LYS A 68 -3.83 -6.69 -11.29
N ARG A 69 -2.80 -6.53 -12.12
CA ARG A 69 -2.29 -5.21 -12.58
C ARG A 69 -3.25 -4.61 -13.62
N ARG A 70 -3.64 -3.33 -13.49
CA ARG A 70 -4.57 -2.64 -14.40
C ARG A 70 -3.87 -1.60 -15.28
N GLY A 71 -4.26 -1.55 -16.57
CA GLY A 71 -4.14 -0.36 -17.44
C GLY A 71 -3.03 -0.37 -18.49
N ASP A 72 -3.21 0.47 -19.52
CA ASP A 72 -2.16 0.85 -20.48
C ASP A 72 -1.12 1.75 -19.78
N PRO A 73 0.19 1.46 -19.87
CA PRO A 73 1.20 2.22 -19.16
C PRO A 73 1.24 3.71 -19.50
N TRP A 74 0.91 4.11 -20.72
CA TRP A 74 0.99 5.51 -21.15
C TRP A 74 -0.21 6.32 -20.67
N GLU A 75 -1.41 5.74 -20.73
CA GLU A 75 -2.62 6.37 -20.20
C GLU A 75 -2.55 6.54 -18.66
N GLU A 76 -2.09 5.50 -17.95
CA GLU A 76 -1.92 5.54 -16.50
C GLU A 76 -0.82 6.53 -16.07
N SER A 77 0.25 6.66 -16.86
CA SER A 77 1.31 7.65 -16.61
C SER A 77 0.82 9.08 -16.85
N MET A 78 0.09 9.32 -17.95
CA MET A 78 -0.45 10.64 -18.26
C MET A 78 -1.45 11.09 -17.19
N LYS A 79 -2.32 10.20 -16.72
CA LYS A 79 -3.26 10.48 -15.62
C LYS A 79 -2.55 10.95 -14.34
N ARG A 80 -1.41 10.36 -14.00
CA ARG A 80 -0.61 10.78 -12.83
C ARG A 80 0.06 12.13 -13.03
N VAL A 81 0.56 12.39 -14.24
CA VAL A 81 1.17 13.68 -14.59
C VAL A 81 0.13 14.80 -14.55
N ASP A 82 -1.08 14.54 -15.05
CA ASP A 82 -2.18 15.51 -14.99
C ASP A 82 -2.64 15.80 -13.57
N LEU A 83 -2.78 14.77 -12.72
CA LEU A 83 -3.08 14.96 -11.30
C LEU A 83 -2.02 15.83 -10.60
N TYR A 84 -0.74 15.57 -10.87
CA TYR A 84 0.36 16.37 -10.32
C TYR A 84 0.28 17.84 -10.75
N ASP A 85 0.06 18.09 -12.04
CA ASP A 85 -0.06 19.45 -12.56
C ASP A 85 -1.29 20.18 -12.04
N ASP A 86 -2.42 19.49 -11.90
CA ASP A 86 -3.63 20.05 -11.33
C ASP A 86 -3.43 20.41 -9.86
N GLU A 87 -2.82 19.53 -9.08
CA GLU A 87 -2.49 19.81 -7.68
C GLU A 87 -1.53 21.00 -7.54
N MET A 88 -0.46 21.03 -8.34
CA MET A 88 0.51 22.13 -8.35
C MET A 88 -0.15 23.46 -8.74
N CYS A 89 -0.91 23.47 -9.85
CA CYS A 89 -1.58 24.68 -10.33
C CYS A 89 -2.66 25.15 -9.36
N ARG A 90 -3.40 24.23 -8.74
CA ARG A 90 -4.39 24.54 -7.72
C ARG A 90 -3.73 25.19 -6.51
N ALA A 91 -2.67 24.60 -5.98
CA ALA A 91 -1.94 25.16 -4.84
C ALA A 91 -1.45 26.58 -5.11
N TRP A 92 -0.80 26.83 -6.26
CA TRP A 92 -0.35 28.19 -6.61
C TRP A 92 -1.50 29.18 -6.81
N LYS A 93 -2.64 28.76 -7.37
CA LYS A 93 -3.82 29.63 -7.51
C LYS A 93 -4.41 29.99 -6.16
N GLU A 94 -4.55 29.02 -5.26
CA GLU A 94 -5.07 29.21 -3.89
C GLU A 94 -4.16 30.13 -3.07
N ASP A 95 -2.84 29.95 -3.16
CA ASP A 95 -1.84 30.83 -2.54
C ASP A 95 -1.98 32.26 -3.06
N VAL A 96 -2.05 32.45 -4.38
CA VAL A 96 -2.23 33.78 -4.99
C VAL A 96 -3.55 34.39 -4.55
N ASP A 97 -4.67 33.66 -4.58
CA ASP A 97 -5.98 34.19 -4.20
C ASP A 97 -6.00 34.66 -2.74
N THR A 98 -5.37 33.92 -1.84
CA THR A 98 -5.20 34.33 -0.44
C THR A 98 -4.39 35.61 -0.31
N LEU A 99 -3.27 35.72 -1.05
CA LEU A 99 -2.45 36.93 -1.07
C LEU A 99 -3.20 38.14 -1.65
N LEU A 100 -4.02 37.93 -2.70
CA LEU A 100 -4.82 39.00 -3.32
C LEU A 100 -5.83 39.59 -2.34
N VAL A 101 -6.53 38.74 -1.59
CA VAL A 101 -7.49 39.19 -0.56
C VAL A 101 -6.77 39.97 0.54
N PHE A 102 -5.66 39.44 1.05
CA PHE A 102 -4.87 40.13 2.08
C PHE A 102 -4.36 41.49 1.58
N ALA A 103 -3.77 41.54 0.38
CA ALA A 103 -3.27 42.77 -0.22
C ALA A 103 -4.37 43.81 -0.45
N GLY A 104 -5.58 43.39 -0.85
CA GLY A 104 -6.74 44.27 -0.98
C GLY A 104 -7.14 44.91 0.36
N LEU A 105 -7.29 44.09 1.42
CA LEU A 105 -7.63 44.57 2.77
C LEU A 105 -6.54 45.48 3.34
N PHE A 106 -5.29 45.07 3.19
CA PHE A 106 -4.12 45.86 3.62
C PHE A 106 -4.05 47.19 2.88
N SER A 107 -4.29 47.21 1.56
CA SER A 107 -4.29 48.45 0.77
C SER A 107 -5.39 49.41 1.26
N ALA A 108 -6.57 48.92 1.61
CA ALA A 108 -7.64 49.74 2.17
C ALA A 108 -7.23 50.37 3.51
N ALA A 109 -6.60 49.59 4.40
CA ALA A 109 -6.07 50.09 5.67
C ALA A 109 -5.01 51.17 5.44
N VAL A 110 -3.98 50.91 4.63
CA VAL A 110 -2.91 51.87 4.31
C VAL A 110 -3.48 53.16 3.68
N THR A 111 -4.48 53.03 2.81
CA THR A 111 -5.15 54.17 2.17
C THR A 111 -5.81 55.10 3.19
N ALA A 112 -6.42 54.57 4.26
CA ALA A 112 -7.00 55.39 5.31
C ALA A 112 -5.94 56.28 6.02
N PHE A 113 -4.74 55.73 6.27
CA PHE A 113 -3.63 56.50 6.82
C PHE A 113 -3.09 57.54 5.84
N ILE A 114 -2.97 57.17 4.56
CA ILE A 114 -2.52 58.09 3.50
C ILE A 114 -3.46 59.28 3.35
N ILE A 115 -4.78 59.08 3.38
CA ILE A 115 -5.78 60.17 3.26
C ILE A 115 -5.54 61.25 4.31
N GLU A 116 -5.14 60.86 5.52
CA GLU A 116 -4.85 61.82 6.59
C GLU A 116 -3.44 62.41 6.47
N SER A 117 -2.42 61.59 6.24
CA SER A 117 -1.03 62.07 6.21
C SER A 117 -0.68 62.90 4.99
N TYR A 118 -1.36 62.72 3.85
CA TYR A 118 -1.06 63.51 2.65
C TYR A 118 -1.35 65.00 2.90
N LYS A 119 -2.30 65.32 3.78
CA LYS A 119 -2.61 66.70 4.17
C LYS A 119 -1.41 67.37 4.83
N TRP A 120 -0.54 66.62 5.50
CA TRP A 120 0.69 67.15 6.12
C TRP A 120 1.75 67.56 5.10
N LEU A 121 1.62 67.13 3.84
CA LEU A 121 2.47 67.58 2.74
C LEU A 121 1.96 68.89 2.11
N GLN A 122 0.70 69.25 2.36
CA GLN A 122 0.14 70.48 1.85
C GLN A 122 0.51 71.66 2.76
N PRO A 123 0.75 72.85 2.19
CA PRO A 123 0.86 74.07 2.98
C PRO A 123 -0.40 74.25 3.83
N ASN A 124 -0.24 74.45 5.14
CA ASN A 124 -1.35 74.76 6.04
C ASN A 124 -1.92 76.15 5.71
N ASN A 125 -2.85 76.23 4.75
CA ASN A 125 -3.51 77.47 4.36
C ASN A 125 -4.33 78.06 5.51
N PHE A 126 -4.85 77.23 6.43
CA PHE A 126 -5.71 77.71 7.52
C PHE A 126 -4.95 78.40 8.67
N ASN A 127 -3.76 77.92 9.01
CA ASN A 127 -2.99 78.45 10.14
C ASN A 127 -2.09 79.61 9.72
N SER A 128 -1.57 79.57 8.49
CA SER A 128 -0.72 80.65 7.97
C SER A 128 -1.52 81.93 7.75
N ASP A 129 -2.74 81.85 7.22
CA ASP A 129 -3.56 83.04 6.97
C ASP A 129 -4.09 83.65 8.27
N THR A 130 -4.47 82.85 9.27
CA THR A 130 -4.94 83.35 10.57
C THR A 130 -3.81 83.96 11.40
N ILE A 131 -2.62 83.35 11.40
CA ILE A 131 -1.43 83.90 12.05
C ILE A 131 -0.95 85.15 11.32
N LEU A 132 -0.98 85.18 9.99
CA LEU A 132 -0.66 86.37 9.18
C LEU A 132 -1.67 87.50 9.42
N LEU A 133 -2.97 87.20 9.49
CA LEU A 133 -4.02 88.18 9.81
C LEU A 133 -3.89 88.70 11.26
N MET A 134 -3.53 87.85 12.24
CA MET A 134 -3.24 88.28 13.60
C MET A 134 -1.98 89.16 13.67
N LEU A 135 -0.89 88.76 13.01
CA LEU A 135 0.35 89.55 12.94
C LEU A 135 0.12 90.88 12.23
N GLN A 136 -0.69 90.91 11.17
CA GLN A 136 -1.05 92.12 10.45
C GLN A 136 -1.94 93.04 11.30
N ARG A 137 -2.88 92.49 12.08
CA ARG A 137 -3.67 93.26 13.06
C ARG A 137 -2.79 93.86 14.16
N ILE A 138 -1.85 93.10 14.71
CA ILE A 138 -0.91 93.56 15.74
C ILE A 138 0.03 94.64 15.18
N ALA A 139 0.52 94.48 13.95
CA ALA A 139 1.38 95.46 13.27
C ALA A 139 0.67 96.79 12.99
N LEU A 140 -0.62 96.74 12.63
CA LEU A 140 -1.45 97.93 12.43
C LEU A 140 -1.68 98.69 13.74
N ASP A 141 -1.82 98.00 14.88
CA ASP A 141 -1.98 98.63 16.20
C ASP A 141 -0.67 99.20 16.77
N SER A 142 0.50 98.71 16.32
CA SER A 142 1.81 99.08 16.87
C SER A 142 2.70 99.93 15.95
N ASN A 143 2.23 100.29 14.74
CA ASN A 143 2.94 101.14 13.77
C ASN A 143 4.35 100.62 13.37
N VAL A 144 4.58 99.31 13.50
CA VAL A 144 5.84 98.65 13.12
C VAL A 144 5.69 98.07 11.71
N GLN A 145 6.59 98.42 10.79
CA GLN A 145 6.67 97.71 9.50
C GLN A 145 7.20 96.29 9.73
N VAL A 146 6.31 95.31 9.58
CA VAL A 146 6.68 93.90 9.59
C VAL A 146 7.21 93.54 8.19
N SER A 147 8.51 93.31 8.09
CA SER A 147 9.09 92.65 6.92
C SER A 147 8.58 91.21 6.87
N THR A 148 7.63 90.92 5.98
CA THR A 148 7.21 89.55 5.65
C THR A 148 8.33 88.86 4.87
N SER A 149 9.35 88.38 5.59
CA SER A 149 10.26 87.38 5.04
C SER A 149 9.41 86.16 4.65
N GLY A 150 9.46 85.82 3.36
CA GLY A 150 8.51 84.93 2.69
C GLY A 150 8.18 83.65 3.46
N GLN A 151 6.89 83.28 3.37
CA GLN A 151 6.38 81.96 3.73
C GLN A 151 7.36 80.87 3.27
N THR A 152 8.12 80.34 4.22
CA THR A 152 8.82 79.09 4.03
C THR A 152 7.78 78.02 4.27
N ASN A 153 7.35 77.36 3.19
CA ASN A 153 6.49 76.19 3.23
C ASN A 153 7.21 75.10 4.04
N PHE A 154 7.05 75.11 5.36
CA PHE A 154 7.70 74.15 6.25
C PHE A 154 6.94 72.82 6.25
N THR A 155 7.18 72.01 5.22
CA THR A 155 6.89 70.58 5.31
C THR A 155 7.94 69.95 6.22
N THR A 156 7.52 69.34 7.32
CA THR A 156 8.47 68.72 8.27
C THR A 156 9.11 67.48 7.63
N ALA A 157 10.41 67.28 7.81
CA ALA A 157 11.13 66.13 7.24
C ALA A 157 10.50 64.77 7.61
N SER A 158 9.91 64.64 8.81
CA SER A 158 9.17 63.45 9.23
C SER A 158 7.90 63.22 8.41
N ALA A 159 7.14 64.27 8.08
CA ALA A 159 5.94 64.18 7.26
C ALA A 159 6.26 63.65 5.85
N VAL A 160 7.40 64.07 5.27
CA VAL A 160 7.87 63.56 3.98
C VAL A 160 8.26 62.08 4.07
N ARG A 161 9.02 61.68 5.10
CA ARG A 161 9.42 60.27 5.29
C ARG A 161 8.21 59.34 5.50
N ILE A 162 7.29 59.69 6.40
CA ILE A 162 6.10 58.89 6.73
C ILE A 162 5.24 58.68 5.48
N ASN A 163 4.94 59.76 4.76
CA ASN A 163 4.17 59.66 3.53
C ASN A 163 4.92 58.81 2.48
N ALA A 164 6.22 59.01 2.30
CA ALA A 164 7.00 58.23 1.33
C ALA A 164 6.93 56.72 1.62
N VAL A 165 7.11 56.29 2.88
CA VAL A 165 7.07 54.86 3.24
C VAL A 165 5.66 54.26 3.14
N TRP A 166 4.62 55.03 3.46
CA TRP A 166 3.23 54.57 3.32
C TRP A 166 2.77 54.49 1.86
N PHE A 167 3.12 55.47 1.01
CA PHE A 167 2.89 55.36 -0.43
C PHE A 167 3.66 54.18 -1.03
N LEU A 168 4.91 53.96 -0.64
CA LEU A 168 5.71 52.83 -1.12
C LEU A 168 5.10 51.48 -0.68
N SER A 169 4.62 51.39 0.57
CA SER A 169 3.87 50.25 1.07
C SER A 169 2.62 49.97 0.21
N LEU A 170 1.83 51.00 -0.08
CA LEU A 170 0.64 50.85 -0.93
C LEU A 170 1.01 50.38 -2.35
N ILE A 171 2.06 50.95 -2.96
CA ILE A 171 2.52 50.59 -4.31
C ILE A 171 2.98 49.13 -4.35
N PHE A 172 3.73 48.64 -3.36
CA PHE A 172 4.16 47.24 -3.31
C PHE A 172 2.98 46.29 -3.09
N SER A 173 2.02 46.66 -2.25
CA SER A 173 0.78 45.88 -2.07
C SER A 173 0.00 45.74 -3.39
N LEU A 174 -0.24 46.84 -4.11
CA LEU A 174 -0.94 46.82 -5.39
C LEU A 174 -0.14 46.13 -6.51
N SER A 175 1.19 46.28 -6.51
CA SER A 175 2.08 45.55 -7.42
C SER A 175 1.98 44.04 -7.21
N THR A 176 1.90 43.59 -5.95
CA THR A 176 1.68 42.16 -5.62
C THR A 176 0.37 41.68 -6.22
N VAL A 177 -0.70 42.48 -6.14
CA VAL A 177 -2.00 42.15 -6.75
C VAL A 177 -1.89 42.01 -8.26
N LEU A 178 -1.28 42.98 -8.93
CA LEU A 178 -1.13 42.98 -10.39
C LEU A 178 -0.35 41.75 -10.87
N ILE A 179 0.82 41.50 -10.27
CA ILE A 179 1.67 40.36 -10.63
C ILE A 179 0.97 39.03 -10.32
N GLY A 180 0.27 38.93 -9.20
CA GLY A 180 -0.53 37.74 -8.85
C GLY A 180 -1.59 37.42 -9.91
N ILE A 181 -2.33 38.42 -10.38
CA ILE A 181 -3.32 38.25 -11.46
C ILE A 181 -2.66 37.75 -12.76
N LEU A 182 -1.50 38.30 -13.13
CA LEU A 182 -0.75 37.85 -14.31
C LEU A 182 -0.27 36.40 -14.16
N CYS A 183 0.25 36.02 -13.00
CA CYS A 183 0.64 34.64 -12.71
C CYS A 183 -0.54 33.67 -12.87
N LYS A 184 -1.75 34.04 -12.41
CA LYS A 184 -2.96 33.23 -12.62
C LYS A 184 -3.31 33.07 -14.11
N GLN A 185 -3.13 34.12 -14.91
CA GLN A 185 -3.38 34.07 -16.35
C GLN A 185 -2.40 33.12 -17.04
N TRP A 186 -1.11 33.18 -16.71
CA TRP A 186 -0.09 32.28 -17.27
C TRP A 186 -0.32 30.82 -16.86
N LEU A 187 -0.72 30.58 -15.61
CA LEU A 187 -1.01 29.22 -15.14
C LEU A 187 -2.26 28.63 -15.81
N ARG A 188 -3.25 29.47 -16.12
CA ARG A 188 -4.42 29.06 -16.92
C ARG A 188 -4.02 28.68 -18.34
N GLU A 189 -3.10 29.43 -18.96
CA GLU A 189 -2.62 29.11 -20.31
C GLU A 189 -1.74 27.85 -20.33
N HIS A 190 -0.94 27.61 -19.28
CA HIS A 190 -0.18 26.38 -19.12
C HIS A 190 -1.07 25.13 -19.16
N ARG A 191 -2.21 25.15 -18.44
CA ARG A 191 -3.21 24.07 -18.39
C ARG A 191 -4.25 24.13 -19.51
N ARG A 192 -4.04 24.93 -20.56
CA ARG A 192 -5.01 25.04 -21.63
C ARG A 192 -5.06 23.76 -22.46
N ASP A 193 -6.23 23.14 -22.50
CA ASP A 193 -6.51 21.96 -23.32
C ASP A 193 -6.18 22.23 -24.79
N THR A 194 -5.29 21.40 -25.34
CA THR A 194 -4.86 21.46 -26.73
C THR A 194 -5.16 20.11 -27.35
N PRO A 195 -5.90 20.04 -28.48
CA PRO A 195 -6.20 18.77 -29.12
C PRO A 195 -4.91 18.15 -29.65
N CYS A 196 -4.47 17.05 -29.02
CA CYS A 196 -3.32 16.25 -29.42
C CYS A 196 -3.78 14.96 -30.11
N SER A 197 -3.01 14.46 -31.07
CA SER A 197 -3.35 13.26 -31.85
C SER A 197 -3.05 11.96 -31.11
N SER A 198 -2.19 11.99 -30.08
CA SER A 198 -1.83 10.83 -29.25
C SER A 198 -1.46 11.24 -27.81
N SER A 199 -1.58 10.32 -26.85
CA SER A 199 -1.18 10.54 -25.44
C SER A 199 0.31 10.84 -25.29
N LYS A 200 1.14 10.33 -26.21
CA LYS A 200 2.57 10.63 -26.27
C LYS A 200 2.81 12.10 -26.63
N GLU A 201 2.14 12.61 -27.67
CA GLU A 201 2.24 14.01 -28.09
C GLU A 201 1.74 14.96 -26.99
N ALA A 202 0.68 14.58 -26.27
CA ALA A 202 0.18 15.35 -25.13
C ALA A 202 1.22 15.47 -24.00
N LEU A 203 1.92 14.38 -23.67
CA LEU A 203 2.98 14.38 -22.67
C LEU A 203 4.17 15.25 -23.09
N GLU A 204 4.60 15.15 -24.35
CA GLU A 204 5.69 15.96 -24.91
C GLU A 204 5.35 17.46 -24.85
N LEU A 205 4.13 17.84 -25.24
CA LEU A 205 3.67 19.23 -25.18
C LEU A 205 3.59 19.76 -23.74
N ARG A 206 3.09 18.95 -22.79
CA ARG A 206 3.07 19.30 -21.36
C ARG A 206 4.49 19.54 -20.86
N GLN A 207 5.42 18.64 -21.16
CA GLN A 207 6.80 18.73 -20.69
C GLN A 207 7.48 20.00 -21.23
N LEU A 208 7.29 20.31 -22.51
CA LEU A 208 7.77 21.55 -23.13
C LEU A 208 7.25 22.80 -22.42
N ARG A 209 5.95 22.85 -22.10
CA ARG A 209 5.33 23.98 -21.38
C ARG A 209 5.85 24.08 -19.95
N PHE A 210 6.04 22.95 -19.26
CA PHE A 210 6.55 22.92 -17.89
C PHE A 210 8.00 23.41 -17.82
N GLU A 211 8.89 22.89 -18.66
CA GLU A 211 10.28 23.33 -18.73
C GLU A 211 10.41 24.81 -19.11
N SER A 212 9.54 25.29 -19.99
CA SER A 212 9.45 26.71 -20.31
C SER A 212 9.05 27.53 -19.07
N LEU A 213 8.02 27.09 -18.34
CA LEU A 213 7.55 27.77 -17.12
C LEU A 213 8.66 27.88 -16.07
N GLU A 214 9.46 26.83 -15.88
CA GLU A 214 10.64 26.85 -15.01
C GLU A 214 11.74 27.78 -15.53
N LYS A 215 12.10 27.68 -16.82
CA LYS A 215 13.17 28.48 -17.44
C LYS A 215 12.89 29.99 -17.38
N TRP A 216 11.63 30.39 -17.54
CA TRP A 216 11.20 31.79 -17.43
C TRP A 216 10.98 32.25 -15.98
N GLY A 217 11.22 31.37 -14.99
CA GLY A 217 11.23 31.74 -13.58
C GLY A 217 9.85 32.04 -12.97
N ILE A 218 8.76 31.59 -13.60
CA ILE A 218 7.40 31.80 -13.08
C ILE A 218 7.23 31.24 -11.65
N PRO A 219 7.75 30.05 -11.29
CA PRO A 219 7.68 29.57 -9.91
C PRO A 219 8.41 30.47 -8.92
N ALA A 220 9.53 31.07 -9.33
CA ALA A 220 10.30 32.00 -8.51
C ALA A 220 9.55 33.33 -8.31
N LEU A 221 8.81 33.78 -9.32
CA LEU A 221 7.96 34.96 -9.24
C LEU A 221 6.75 34.71 -8.33
N LEU A 222 6.08 33.56 -8.44
CA LEU A 222 5.01 33.16 -7.51
C LEU A 222 5.52 33.10 -6.06
N ALA A 223 6.70 32.55 -5.86
CA ALA A 223 7.40 32.50 -4.58
C ALA A 223 7.78 33.88 -4.01
N SER A 224 7.91 34.91 -4.85
CA SER A 224 8.27 36.27 -4.42
C SER A 224 7.07 37.16 -4.08
N LEU A 225 5.85 36.80 -4.49
CA LEU A 225 4.64 37.57 -4.16
C LEU A 225 4.45 37.78 -2.65
N PRO A 226 4.56 36.74 -1.78
CA PRO A 226 4.48 36.95 -0.34
C PRO A 226 5.55 37.90 0.20
N LEU A 227 6.76 37.89 -0.41
CA LEU A 227 7.88 38.71 0.04
C LEU A 227 7.66 40.20 -0.25
N ILE A 228 7.14 40.52 -1.44
CA ILE A 228 6.80 41.91 -1.80
C ILE A 228 5.73 42.44 -0.84
N LEU A 229 4.75 41.60 -0.49
CA LEU A 229 3.67 41.94 0.43
C LEU A 229 4.14 42.09 1.88
N GLN A 230 5.03 41.23 2.35
CA GLN A 230 5.66 41.37 3.66
C GLN A 230 6.54 42.63 3.74
N LEU A 231 7.27 42.95 2.68
CA LEU A 231 8.03 44.20 2.59
C LEU A 231 7.10 45.42 2.71
N ALA A 232 5.95 45.39 2.04
CA ALA A 232 4.93 46.42 2.18
C ALA A 232 4.45 46.55 3.64
N LEU A 233 4.16 45.42 4.30
CA LEU A 233 3.76 45.41 5.71
C LEU A 233 4.82 46.00 6.65
N VAL A 234 6.10 45.66 6.44
CA VAL A 234 7.22 46.20 7.23
C VAL A 234 7.37 47.70 7.02
N LEU A 235 7.28 48.19 5.79
CA LEU A 235 7.32 49.63 5.48
C LEU A 235 6.15 50.38 6.14
N PHE A 236 4.96 49.78 6.16
CA PHE A 236 3.81 50.34 6.85
C PHE A 236 4.01 50.44 8.36
N PHE A 237 4.48 49.37 8.99
CA PHE A 237 4.80 49.39 10.42
C PHE A 237 5.89 50.41 10.76
N TYR A 238 6.93 50.51 9.93
CA TYR A 238 7.95 51.55 10.10
C TYR A 238 7.34 52.96 10.10
N GLY A 239 6.44 53.27 9.15
CA GLY A 239 5.74 54.55 9.12
C GLY A 239 4.84 54.78 10.33
N ILE A 240 4.15 53.74 10.84
CA ILE A 240 3.38 53.83 12.09
C ILE A 240 4.29 54.16 13.26
N LEU A 241 5.46 53.51 13.37
CA LEU A 241 6.38 53.75 14.47
C LEU A 241 6.97 55.18 14.39
N ASP A 242 7.43 55.64 13.22
CA ASP A 242 7.94 57.02 13.05
C ASP A 242 6.86 58.05 13.44
N LEU A 243 5.59 57.79 13.09
CA LEU A 243 4.47 58.62 13.54
C LEU A 243 4.28 58.59 15.06
N LEU A 244 4.17 57.41 15.66
CA LEU A 244 3.87 57.28 17.09
C LEU A 244 4.98 57.85 17.97
N TRP A 245 6.24 57.67 17.58
CA TRP A 245 7.40 58.27 18.27
C TRP A 245 7.37 59.80 18.23
N SER A 246 6.76 60.40 17.21
CA SER A 246 6.55 61.86 17.14
C SER A 246 5.38 62.37 17.97
N LEU A 247 4.43 61.49 18.34
CA LEU A 247 3.21 61.85 19.07
C LEU A 247 3.29 61.54 20.57
N ASN A 248 3.58 60.29 20.94
CA ASN A 248 3.61 59.85 22.33
C ASN A 248 4.53 58.64 22.54
N ILE A 249 5.54 58.82 23.40
CA ILE A 249 6.57 57.80 23.68
C ILE A 249 5.99 56.51 24.28
N VAL A 250 4.97 56.60 25.14
CA VAL A 250 4.38 55.41 25.80
C VAL A 250 3.66 54.54 24.79
N VAL A 251 2.81 55.15 23.95
CA VAL A 251 2.10 54.43 22.89
C VAL A 251 3.10 53.86 21.88
N ALA A 252 4.11 54.64 21.51
CA ALA A 252 5.18 54.20 20.61
C ALA A 252 5.94 52.99 21.16
N ALA A 253 6.27 52.96 22.46
CA ALA A 253 6.98 51.84 23.08
C ALA A 253 6.16 50.55 23.03
N ILE A 254 4.86 50.61 23.35
CA ILE A 254 3.95 49.45 23.31
C ILE A 254 3.83 48.92 21.87
N CYS A 255 3.59 49.81 20.90
CA CYS A 255 3.49 49.42 19.49
C CYS A 255 4.82 48.88 18.94
N THR A 256 5.96 49.45 19.35
CA THR A 256 7.29 48.96 18.95
C THR A 256 7.50 47.52 19.44
N ALA A 257 7.13 47.23 20.69
CA ALA A 257 7.22 45.86 21.23
C ALA A 257 6.33 44.88 20.45
N ALA A 258 5.08 45.26 20.15
CA ALA A 258 4.16 44.44 19.37
C ALA A 258 4.66 44.18 17.93
N THR A 259 5.19 45.21 17.25
CA THR A 259 5.80 45.08 15.92
C THR A 259 7.05 44.20 15.96
N ALA A 260 7.91 44.36 16.97
CA ALA A 260 9.13 43.56 17.11
C ALA A 260 8.79 42.07 17.25
N ILE A 261 7.81 41.70 18.08
CA ILE A 261 7.36 40.31 18.23
C ILE A 261 6.83 39.78 16.89
N SER A 262 5.99 40.57 16.20
CA SER A 262 5.36 40.18 14.94
C SER A 262 6.37 39.97 13.80
N VAL A 263 7.45 40.76 13.75
CA VAL A 263 8.53 40.62 12.75
C VAL A 263 9.54 39.54 13.13
N SER A 264 9.70 39.23 14.42
CA SER A 264 10.65 38.22 14.89
C SER A 264 10.30 36.80 14.44
N ILE A 265 9.00 36.44 14.41
CA ILE A 265 8.54 35.11 13.97
C ILE A 265 8.90 34.82 12.50
N PRO A 266 8.55 35.66 11.51
CA PRO A 266 8.94 35.44 10.12
C PRO A 266 10.45 35.50 9.93
N PHE A 267 11.17 36.33 10.71
CA PHE A 267 12.64 36.37 10.68
C PHE A 267 13.27 35.05 11.15
N LEU A 268 12.86 34.55 12.32
CA LEU A 268 13.34 33.27 12.87
C LEU A 268 13.05 32.10 11.93
N THR A 269 11.81 32.00 11.43
CA THR A 269 11.40 30.91 10.52
C THR A 269 12.06 31.00 9.14
N THR A 270 12.53 32.17 8.71
CA THR A 270 13.31 32.35 7.47
C THR A 270 14.75 31.84 7.62
N ILE A 271 15.36 32.06 8.79
CA ILE A 271 16.78 31.74 9.04
C ILE A 271 16.98 30.28 9.47
N LEU A 272 16.05 29.73 10.25
CA LEU A 272 16.18 28.43 10.90
C LEU A 272 16.50 27.26 9.92
N PRO A 273 15.82 27.12 8.76
CA PRO A 273 16.12 26.04 7.80
C PRO A 273 17.55 26.13 7.24
N THR A 274 18.02 27.35 6.97
CA THR A 274 19.36 27.61 6.44
C THR A 274 20.43 27.32 7.49
N CYS A 275 20.24 27.75 8.74
CA CYS A 275 21.14 27.39 9.85
C CYS A 275 21.17 25.87 10.09
N TYR A 276 20.02 25.21 10.02
CA TYR A 276 19.93 23.76 10.16
C TYR A 276 20.74 23.04 9.07
N LEU A 277 20.58 23.42 7.79
CA LEU A 277 21.34 22.83 6.69
C LEU A 277 22.85 23.09 6.79
N PHE A 278 23.25 24.31 7.16
CA PHE A 278 24.67 24.62 7.37
C PHE A 278 25.27 23.78 8.49
N LYS A 279 24.58 23.65 9.63
CA LYS A 279 25.02 22.82 10.77
C LYS A 279 25.02 21.32 10.41
N TYR A 280 24.02 20.85 9.67
CA TYR A 280 23.88 19.43 9.32
C TYR A 280 25.03 18.90 8.47
N SER A 281 25.66 19.75 7.63
CA SER A 281 26.87 19.36 6.89
C SER A 281 27.99 18.79 7.79
N SER A 282 27.97 19.12 9.09
CA SER A 282 28.91 18.64 10.12
C SER A 282 28.40 17.47 10.99
N LEU A 283 27.12 17.09 10.92
CA LEU A 283 26.44 16.13 11.83
C LEU A 283 26.02 14.82 11.12
N ILE A 284 26.79 14.37 10.14
CA ILE A 284 26.43 13.30 9.19
C ILE A 284 26.19 11.92 9.84
N ASP A 285 26.54 11.73 11.12
CA ASP A 285 26.66 10.40 11.76
C ASP A 285 25.50 10.02 12.71
N GLU A 286 24.45 10.85 12.84
CA GLU A 286 23.33 10.60 13.76
C GLU A 286 22.09 10.02 13.05
N ASP A 287 21.51 8.94 13.61
CA ASP A 287 20.31 8.22 13.13
C ASP A 287 18.98 9.01 13.29
N GLU A 288 19.05 10.23 13.85
CA GLU A 288 17.94 11.13 14.16
C GLU A 288 17.91 12.38 13.26
N ALA A 289 18.10 12.21 11.95
CA ALA A 289 17.98 13.34 11.02
C ALA A 289 16.51 13.77 10.86
N HIS A 290 16.09 14.78 11.61
CA HIS A 290 14.79 15.43 11.46
C HIS A 290 14.89 16.64 10.52
N ILE A 291 14.09 16.66 9.47
CA ILE A 291 14.07 17.78 8.54
C ILE A 291 13.35 18.97 9.19
N CYS A 292 13.96 20.17 9.11
CA CYS A 292 13.31 21.40 9.58
C CYS A 292 12.00 21.67 8.79
N PRO A 293 10.84 21.80 9.45
CA PRO A 293 9.55 21.94 8.77
C PRO A 293 9.27 23.36 8.29
N TYR A 294 9.99 24.39 8.78
CA TYR A 294 9.76 25.81 8.45
C TYR A 294 10.28 26.21 7.06
N LYS A 295 10.05 25.35 6.06
CA LYS A 295 10.43 25.60 4.67
C LYS A 295 9.39 26.49 4.02
N SER A 296 9.84 27.65 3.59
CA SER A 296 9.00 28.65 2.95
C SER A 296 9.75 29.26 1.76
N PRO A 297 9.04 29.93 0.82
CA PRO A 297 9.67 30.66 -0.27
C PRO A 297 10.71 31.70 0.20
N GLN A 298 10.41 32.40 1.29
CA GLN A 298 11.31 33.36 1.94
C GLN A 298 12.59 32.70 2.49
N ALA A 299 12.47 31.57 3.18
CA ALA A 299 13.62 30.80 3.66
C ALA A 299 14.49 30.30 2.50
N TRP A 300 13.87 29.94 1.37
CA TRP A 300 14.59 29.47 0.18
C TRP A 300 15.43 30.57 -0.47
N LEU A 301 14.85 31.77 -0.61
CA LEU A 301 15.57 32.94 -1.10
C LEU A 301 16.75 33.28 -0.18
N PHE A 302 16.53 33.25 1.13
CA PHE A 302 17.57 33.47 2.13
C PHE A 302 18.69 32.43 2.03
N TYR A 303 18.36 31.14 1.90
CA TYR A 303 19.33 30.08 1.64
C TYR A 303 20.16 30.37 0.38
N LYS A 304 19.52 30.68 -0.76
CA LYS A 304 20.22 31.01 -2.01
C LYS A 304 21.17 32.19 -1.85
N LEU A 305 20.73 33.24 -1.18
CA LEU A 305 21.54 34.43 -0.91
C LEU A 305 22.76 34.08 -0.03
N MET A 306 22.55 33.26 0.99
CA MET A 306 23.64 32.78 1.85
C MET A 306 24.61 31.86 1.13
N THR A 307 24.16 31.05 0.17
CA THR A 307 25.05 30.23 -0.67
C THR A 307 25.80 31.02 -1.73
N PHE A 308 25.30 32.19 -2.14
CA PHE A 308 25.97 33.07 -3.10
C PHE A 308 27.11 33.89 -2.47
N LEU A 309 27.07 34.09 -1.14
CA LEU A 309 28.15 34.75 -0.41
C LEU A 309 29.41 33.85 -0.41
N PRO A 310 30.61 34.42 -0.65
CA PRO A 310 31.86 33.67 -0.88
C PRO A 310 32.40 32.93 0.36
N PHE A 311 31.63 32.90 1.46
CA PHE A 311 32.07 32.34 2.74
C PHE A 311 31.93 30.82 2.83
N ASN A 312 31.18 30.14 1.94
CA ASN A 312 30.93 28.70 2.08
C ASN A 312 30.87 27.97 0.73
N GLY A 313 31.80 27.04 0.49
CA GLY A 313 31.87 26.17 -0.68
C GLY A 313 30.87 25.00 -0.66
N HIS A 314 29.57 25.29 -0.48
CA HIS A 314 28.53 24.26 -0.42
C HIS A 314 27.75 24.14 -1.73
N THR A 315 27.27 22.93 -2.01
CA THR A 315 26.52 22.60 -3.24
C THR A 315 25.17 23.32 -3.25
N PRO A 316 24.85 24.12 -4.28
CA PRO A 316 23.54 24.74 -4.40
C PRO A 316 22.49 23.67 -4.74
N PHE A 317 21.44 23.57 -3.93
CA PHE A 317 20.26 22.76 -4.23
C PHE A 317 19.31 23.52 -5.18
N GLN A 318 18.53 22.80 -6.00
CA GLN A 318 17.58 23.40 -6.95
C GLN A 318 16.27 23.81 -6.26
N ASN A 319 15.81 23.01 -5.31
CA ASN A 319 14.64 23.24 -4.45
C ASN A 319 14.82 22.51 -3.11
N TRP A 320 13.94 22.78 -2.14
CA TRP A 320 13.97 22.10 -0.83
C TRP A 320 13.95 20.56 -0.96
N ALA A 321 13.15 20.02 -1.88
CA ALA A 321 13.05 18.59 -2.12
C ALA A 321 14.38 17.96 -2.57
N SER A 322 15.14 18.63 -3.44
CA SER A 322 16.48 18.18 -3.86
C SER A 322 17.47 18.17 -2.70
N GLY A 323 17.35 19.12 -1.77
CA GLY A 323 18.11 19.12 -0.52
C GLY A 323 17.75 17.93 0.35
N ASP A 324 16.46 17.64 0.52
CA ASP A 324 15.99 16.49 1.30
C ASP A 324 16.43 15.16 0.68
N LEU A 325 16.37 15.03 -0.65
CA LEU A 325 16.85 13.85 -1.36
C LEU A 325 18.37 13.69 -1.26
N PHE A 326 19.12 14.79 -1.24
CA PHE A 326 20.55 14.74 -0.99
C PHE A 326 20.86 14.26 0.43
N LEU A 327 20.15 14.76 1.44
CA LEU A 327 20.27 14.29 2.82
C LEU A 327 19.97 12.79 2.92
N LEU A 328 18.89 12.35 2.26
CA LEU A 328 18.50 10.94 2.17
C LEU A 328 19.60 10.07 1.54
N ARG A 329 20.22 10.53 0.44
CA ARG A 329 21.27 9.79 -0.27
C ARG A 329 22.61 9.74 0.47
N LYS A 330 22.93 10.80 1.23
CA LYS A 330 24.20 10.92 1.95
C LYS A 330 24.19 10.24 3.32
N HIS A 331 23.00 10.03 3.89
CA HIS A 331 22.86 9.31 5.15
C HIS A 331 23.29 7.84 4.97
N SER A 332 24.42 7.47 5.58
CA SER A 332 24.91 6.09 5.63
C SER A 332 24.28 5.38 6.81
N PRO A 333 23.51 4.30 6.62
CA PRO A 333 22.95 3.56 7.74
C PRO A 333 24.08 2.89 8.55
N LEU A 334 24.01 3.00 9.88
CA LEU A 334 24.87 2.24 10.79
C LEU A 334 24.85 0.75 10.43
N LYS A 335 26.04 0.15 10.43
CA LYS A 335 26.53 -1.15 9.90
C LYS A 335 25.68 -2.44 10.10
N ARG A 336 24.48 -2.40 10.68
CA ARG A 336 23.71 -3.61 11.05
C ARG A 336 22.76 -4.14 9.96
N LEU A 337 22.39 -3.32 8.97
CA LEU A 337 21.50 -3.67 7.83
C LEU A 337 22.10 -3.15 6.52
N GLN A 338 23.28 -3.67 6.16
CA GLN A 338 24.20 -3.19 5.11
C GLN A 338 23.64 -2.95 3.68
N LEU A 339 22.34 -3.08 3.44
CA LEU A 339 21.77 -3.07 2.09
C LEU A 339 20.66 -2.00 1.87
N HIS A 340 20.05 -1.42 2.91
CA HIS A 340 18.80 -0.65 2.74
C HIS A 340 18.72 0.68 3.53
N SER A 341 18.10 1.71 2.95
CA SER A 341 17.97 3.03 3.58
C SER A 341 16.99 3.01 4.76
N VAL A 342 17.43 3.50 5.93
CA VAL A 342 16.64 3.52 7.19
C VAL A 342 15.30 4.24 7.02
N PHE A 343 15.26 5.31 6.22
CA PHE A 343 14.04 6.07 5.96
C PHE A 343 13.03 5.29 5.11
N LEU A 344 13.48 4.52 4.12
CA LEU A 344 12.60 3.65 3.33
C LEU A 344 11.97 2.59 4.24
N LEU A 345 12.77 1.97 5.10
CA LEU A 345 12.32 0.97 6.07
C LEU A 345 11.27 1.57 7.04
N ARG A 346 11.54 2.74 7.62
CA ARG A 346 10.56 3.47 8.49
C ARG A 346 9.29 3.85 7.71
N GLY A 347 9.43 4.33 6.47
CA GLY A 347 8.32 4.72 5.62
C GLY A 347 7.42 3.54 5.24
N LEU A 348 8.01 2.42 4.83
CA LEU A 348 7.28 1.18 4.53
C LEU A 348 6.55 0.65 5.77
N ARG A 349 7.20 0.66 6.95
CA ARG A 349 6.56 0.27 8.22
C ARG A 349 5.38 1.16 8.58
N TRP A 350 5.51 2.47 8.40
CA TRP A 350 4.41 3.40 8.61
C TRP A 350 3.28 3.16 7.61
N MET A 351 3.60 2.93 6.35
CA MET A 351 2.62 2.66 5.29
C MET A 351 1.80 1.40 5.60
N VAL A 352 2.46 0.30 5.98
CA VAL A 352 1.78 -0.95 6.39
C VAL A 352 0.87 -0.66 7.59
N LYS A 353 1.38 0.01 8.62
CA LYS A 353 0.58 0.35 9.81
C LYS A 353 -0.64 1.22 9.50
N THR A 354 -0.54 2.13 8.53
CA THR A 354 -1.54 3.18 8.28
C THR A 354 -2.61 2.73 7.28
N PHE A 355 -2.26 1.88 6.32
CA PHE A 355 -3.14 1.58 5.19
C PHE A 355 -3.47 0.10 4.99
N CYS A 356 -2.93 -0.80 5.82
CA CYS A 356 -3.18 -2.25 5.71
C CYS A 356 -4.68 -2.60 5.78
N ASP A 357 -5.49 -1.83 6.53
CA ASP A 357 -6.93 -2.05 6.67
C ASP A 357 -7.69 -1.90 5.33
N SER A 358 -7.16 -1.10 4.39
CA SER A 358 -7.78 -0.89 3.08
C SER A 358 -7.36 -1.98 2.09
N SER A 359 -8.31 -2.81 1.66
CA SER A 359 -8.06 -3.90 0.69
C SER A 359 -7.48 -3.40 -0.65
N VAL A 360 -7.88 -2.21 -1.10
CA VAL A 360 -7.37 -1.61 -2.35
C VAL A 360 -5.91 -1.21 -2.19
N MET A 361 -5.56 -0.50 -1.11
CA MET A 361 -4.19 -0.07 -0.88
C MET A 361 -3.27 -1.26 -0.57
N ALA A 362 -3.75 -2.24 0.18
CA ALA A 362 -3.00 -3.47 0.47
C ALA A 362 -2.61 -4.21 -0.82
N LYS A 363 -3.53 -4.33 -1.79
CA LYS A 363 -3.23 -4.91 -3.11
C LYS A 363 -2.15 -4.13 -3.87
N HIS A 364 -2.16 -2.80 -3.80
CA HIS A 364 -1.11 -1.97 -4.42
C HIS A 364 0.24 -2.15 -3.73
N MET A 365 0.25 -2.15 -2.39
CA MET A 365 1.47 -2.34 -1.60
C MET A 365 2.10 -3.72 -1.82
N PHE A 366 1.28 -4.76 -1.99
CA PHE A 366 1.76 -6.10 -2.33
C PHE A 366 2.62 -6.10 -3.61
N HIS A 367 2.18 -5.42 -4.67
CA HIS A 367 2.98 -5.30 -5.88
C HIS A 367 4.26 -4.49 -5.68
N CYS A 368 4.29 -3.55 -4.72
CA CYS A 368 5.52 -2.88 -4.33
C CYS A 368 6.49 -3.84 -3.63
N PHE A 369 5.99 -4.70 -2.72
CA PHE A 369 6.81 -5.67 -2.01
C PHE A 369 7.36 -6.79 -2.89
N GLN A 370 6.69 -7.16 -3.98
CA GLN A 370 7.19 -8.15 -4.95
C GLN A 370 8.56 -7.80 -5.52
N ASN A 371 8.83 -6.50 -5.71
CA ASN A 371 10.09 -6.02 -6.26
C ASN A 371 11.15 -5.75 -5.18
N LEU A 372 10.81 -5.91 -3.91
CA LEU A 372 11.70 -5.64 -2.78
C LEU A 372 12.38 -6.93 -2.28
N PRO A 373 13.63 -6.83 -1.80
CA PRO A 373 14.30 -7.86 -1.01
C PRO A 373 13.47 -8.30 0.19
N VAL A 374 13.57 -9.59 0.54
CA VAL A 374 12.74 -10.25 1.57
C VAL A 374 12.95 -9.63 2.95
N ASP A 375 14.19 -9.26 3.28
CA ASP A 375 14.57 -8.58 4.52
C ASP A 375 13.87 -7.23 4.70
N ILE A 376 13.67 -6.46 3.62
CA ILE A 376 12.92 -5.20 3.68
C ILE A 376 11.45 -5.46 3.95
N ALA A 377 10.85 -6.40 3.23
CA ALA A 377 9.44 -6.74 3.38
C ALA A 377 9.16 -7.27 4.80
N ALA A 378 10.08 -8.05 5.35
CA ALA A 378 10.06 -8.54 6.73
C ALA A 378 10.09 -7.38 7.74
N PHE A 379 10.98 -6.40 7.55
CA PHE A 379 11.03 -5.22 8.42
C PHE A 379 9.74 -4.39 8.37
N ALA A 380 9.20 -4.17 7.16
CA ALA A 380 8.00 -3.38 6.94
C ALA A 380 6.77 -3.98 7.65
N THR A 381 6.69 -5.31 7.70
CA THR A 381 5.61 -6.09 8.33
C THR A 381 5.85 -6.42 9.81
N LYS A 382 6.93 -5.90 10.43
CA LYS A 382 7.36 -6.19 11.82
C LYS A 382 7.72 -7.66 12.08
N ARG A 383 8.23 -8.38 11.09
CA ARG A 383 8.68 -9.79 11.18
C ARG A 383 10.18 -9.92 10.91
N GLU A 384 10.99 -9.17 11.67
CA GLU A 384 12.45 -9.19 11.53
C GLU A 384 13.00 -10.61 11.76
N GLY A 385 13.71 -11.15 10.77
CA GLY A 385 14.26 -12.52 10.82
C GLY A 385 13.50 -13.57 9.98
N GLU A 386 12.37 -13.21 9.37
CA GLU A 386 11.63 -14.11 8.47
C GLU A 386 12.27 -14.11 7.06
N PHE A 387 12.49 -15.31 6.51
CA PHE A 387 13.13 -15.50 5.19
C PHE A 387 12.15 -15.98 4.12
N SER A 388 10.94 -16.40 4.50
CA SER A 388 9.89 -16.80 3.55
C SER A 388 9.03 -15.59 3.16
N ARG A 389 9.07 -15.24 1.87
CA ARG A 389 8.26 -14.16 1.30
C ARG A 389 6.75 -14.43 1.43
N ASP A 390 6.36 -15.69 1.33
CA ASP A 390 4.96 -16.10 1.43
C ASP A 390 4.41 -15.89 2.86
N THR A 391 5.26 -16.08 3.87
CA THR A 391 4.93 -15.84 5.28
C THR A 391 4.75 -14.36 5.57
N ILE A 392 5.60 -13.51 4.98
CA ILE A 392 5.50 -12.06 5.08
C ILE A 392 4.19 -11.57 4.44
N TYR A 393 3.81 -12.10 3.28
CA TYR A 393 2.57 -11.73 2.60
C TYR A 393 1.31 -12.16 3.34
N TYR A 394 1.32 -13.34 3.96
CA TYR A 394 0.22 -13.79 4.79
C TYR A 394 -0.06 -12.79 5.92
N HIS A 395 0.95 -12.50 6.75
CA HIS A 395 0.78 -11.56 7.86
C HIS A 395 0.50 -10.13 7.42
N PHE A 396 0.97 -9.74 6.23
CA PHE A 396 0.64 -8.45 5.65
C PHE A 396 -0.85 -8.30 5.35
N PHE A 397 -1.51 -9.37 4.90
CA PHE A 397 -2.92 -9.37 4.52
C PHE A 397 -3.86 -9.85 5.63
N GLU A 398 -3.34 -10.41 6.73
CA GLU A 398 -4.11 -10.87 7.89
C GLU A 398 -5.01 -9.77 8.48
N ASN A 399 -4.56 -8.52 8.45
CA ASN A 399 -5.32 -7.37 8.94
C ASN A 399 -6.07 -6.60 7.84
N SER A 400 -5.98 -7.04 6.58
CA SER A 400 -6.67 -6.39 5.46
C SER A 400 -8.14 -6.81 5.38
N ALA A 401 -9.01 -5.91 4.91
CA ALA A 401 -10.40 -6.24 4.66
C ALA A 401 -10.52 -7.44 3.69
N TRP A 402 -11.30 -8.45 4.11
CA TRP A 402 -11.49 -9.71 3.39
C TRP A 402 -12.18 -9.52 2.03
N ASP A 403 -11.75 -10.31 1.05
CA ASP A 403 -12.29 -10.39 -0.30
C ASP A 403 -12.04 -11.80 -0.84
N LEU A 404 -12.97 -12.36 -1.63
CA LEU A 404 -12.89 -13.72 -2.14
C LEU A 404 -11.61 -13.97 -2.97
N ASP A 405 -11.22 -12.97 -3.78
CA ASP A 405 -9.97 -13.03 -4.56
C ASP A 405 -8.72 -13.02 -3.65
N LEU A 406 -8.78 -12.29 -2.53
CA LEU A 406 -7.70 -12.24 -1.55
C LEU A 406 -7.62 -13.55 -0.78
N GLY A 407 -8.76 -14.13 -0.39
CA GLY A 407 -8.79 -15.43 0.28
C GLY A 407 -8.19 -16.54 -0.58
N LYS A 408 -8.49 -16.59 -1.89
CA LYS A 408 -7.86 -17.54 -2.84
C LYS A 408 -6.34 -17.41 -2.86
N PHE A 409 -5.84 -16.17 -2.82
CA PHE A 409 -4.41 -15.89 -2.76
C PHE A 409 -3.79 -16.33 -1.44
N LEU A 410 -4.42 -16.03 -0.30
CA LEU A 410 -3.95 -16.49 1.02
C LEU A 410 -3.90 -18.02 1.12
N ALA A 411 -4.91 -18.69 0.58
CA ALA A 411 -4.98 -20.14 0.56
C ALA A 411 -3.88 -20.76 -0.34
N GLU A 412 -3.56 -20.11 -1.48
CA GLU A 412 -2.39 -20.46 -2.30
C GLU A 412 -1.06 -20.30 -1.53
N LEU A 413 -0.88 -19.23 -0.76
CA LEU A 413 0.34 -19.00 0.05
C LEU A 413 0.54 -20.11 1.09
N PHE A 414 -0.53 -20.56 1.73
CA PHE A 414 -0.47 -21.66 2.69
C PHE A 414 -0.10 -22.99 2.04
N LEU A 415 -0.75 -23.35 0.93
CA LEU A 415 -0.43 -24.60 0.22
C LEU A 415 1.05 -24.66 -0.18
N ARG A 416 1.62 -23.52 -0.61
CA ARG A 416 3.06 -23.41 -0.91
C ARG A 416 3.95 -23.63 0.30
N GLN A 417 3.58 -23.06 1.46
CA GLN A 417 4.32 -23.26 2.71
C GLN A 417 4.30 -24.72 3.17
N ILE A 418 3.15 -25.39 3.07
CA ILE A 418 2.98 -26.80 3.49
C ILE A 418 3.79 -27.75 2.59
N ASN A 419 3.79 -27.47 1.29
CA ASN A 419 4.47 -28.28 0.28
C ASN A 419 5.99 -28.01 0.16
N SER A 420 6.51 -27.01 0.87
CA SER A 420 7.94 -26.67 0.86
C SER A 420 8.65 -27.26 2.09
N PRO A 421 9.84 -27.88 1.93
CA PRO A 421 10.59 -28.43 3.05
C PRO A 421 11.06 -27.32 3.99
N ALA A 422 10.76 -27.44 5.29
CA ALA A 422 11.14 -26.43 6.28
C ALA A 422 12.66 -26.24 6.34
N PRO A 423 13.19 -25.00 6.27
CA PRO A 423 14.61 -24.77 6.44
C PRO A 423 15.03 -25.10 7.88
N ALA A 424 16.09 -25.89 8.04
CA ALA A 424 16.65 -26.41 9.30
C ALA A 424 17.06 -25.36 10.35
N HIS A 425 16.87 -24.07 10.07
CA HIS A 425 17.23 -22.94 10.94
C HIS A 425 16.02 -22.11 11.40
N SER A 426 14.82 -22.45 10.96
CA SER A 426 13.60 -21.84 11.49
C SER A 426 13.11 -22.68 12.66
N GLY A 427 12.96 -22.09 13.85
CA GLY A 427 12.22 -22.70 14.97
C GLY A 427 10.71 -22.82 14.69
N ARG A 428 10.35 -23.08 13.43
CA ARG A 428 8.99 -23.07 12.90
C ARG A 428 8.37 -24.42 13.24
N ALA A 429 7.53 -24.45 14.25
CA ALA A 429 6.65 -25.58 14.45
C ALA A 429 5.74 -25.67 13.21
N VAL A 430 5.80 -26.79 12.50
CA VAL A 430 5.01 -27.06 11.28
C VAL A 430 3.49 -26.88 11.51
N GLY A 431 3.03 -26.92 12.76
CA GLY A 431 1.63 -26.78 13.15
C GLY A 431 0.99 -25.38 12.96
N ASP A 432 1.75 -24.27 12.95
CA ASP A 432 1.15 -22.93 12.89
C ASP A 432 0.60 -22.56 11.47
N PRO A 433 1.32 -22.82 10.37
CA PRO A 433 0.80 -22.59 9.01
C PRO A 433 -0.33 -23.55 8.64
N LEU A 434 -0.22 -24.82 9.06
CA LEU A 434 -1.22 -25.85 8.77
C LEU A 434 -2.56 -25.49 9.44
N ARG A 435 -2.54 -25.14 10.73
CA ARG A 435 -3.74 -24.69 11.45
C ARG A 435 -4.38 -23.44 10.84
N SER A 436 -3.55 -22.49 10.41
CA SER A 436 -4.02 -21.23 9.83
C SER A 436 -4.61 -21.42 8.43
N PHE A 437 -4.03 -22.32 7.63
CA PHE A 437 -4.61 -22.77 6.36
C PHE A 437 -5.97 -23.42 6.58
N TRP A 438 -6.06 -24.35 7.53
CA TRP A 438 -7.28 -25.09 7.75
C TRP A 438 -8.39 -24.22 8.31
N ASN A 439 -8.09 -23.27 9.19
CA ASN A 439 -9.08 -22.27 9.64
C ASN A 439 -9.63 -21.45 8.47
N LEU A 440 -8.75 -21.02 7.56
CA LEU A 440 -9.14 -20.26 6.36
C LEU A 440 -9.95 -21.14 5.38
N ALA A 441 -9.55 -22.40 5.18
CA ALA A 441 -10.23 -23.36 4.33
C ALA A 441 -11.63 -23.72 4.87
N VAL A 442 -11.76 -23.91 6.18
CA VAL A 442 -13.01 -24.30 6.85
C VAL A 442 -14.00 -23.15 6.92
N LEU A 443 -13.55 -21.93 7.22
CA LEU A 443 -14.44 -20.77 7.34
C LEU A 443 -14.93 -20.24 5.98
N ASP A 444 -14.07 -20.24 4.96
CA ASP A 444 -14.33 -19.47 3.73
C ASP A 444 -14.45 -20.30 2.44
N PHE A 445 -14.00 -21.57 2.42
CA PHE A 445 -13.87 -22.33 1.16
C PHE A 445 -14.53 -23.70 1.13
N VAL A 446 -14.60 -24.43 2.26
CA VAL A 446 -14.99 -25.86 2.31
C VAL A 446 -16.12 -26.14 3.33
N GLY A 447 -16.53 -25.15 4.13
CA GLY A 447 -17.68 -25.27 5.05
C GLY A 447 -19.05 -25.29 4.36
N ASP A 448 -20.13 -25.49 5.14
CA ASP A 448 -21.55 -25.58 4.71
C ASP A 448 -22.12 -24.29 4.01
N GLY A 449 -21.27 -23.32 3.68
CA GLY A 449 -21.65 -22.09 2.97
C GLY A 449 -21.79 -22.30 1.47
N GLN A 450 -22.80 -21.68 0.84
CA GLN A 450 -23.08 -21.74 -0.60
C GLN A 450 -21.94 -21.21 -1.52
N GLU A 451 -20.86 -20.65 -0.97
CA GLU A 451 -19.74 -20.06 -1.72
C GLU A 451 -18.60 -21.06 -2.05
N ALA A 452 -18.61 -22.27 -1.47
CA ALA A 452 -17.72 -23.38 -1.84
C ALA A 452 -17.80 -23.76 -3.33
N LEU A 453 -18.87 -23.34 -4.02
CA LEU A 453 -19.16 -23.61 -5.43
C LEU A 453 -18.28 -22.84 -6.45
N GLN A 454 -17.39 -21.93 -6.02
CA GLN A 454 -16.62 -21.05 -6.92
C GLN A 454 -15.09 -21.25 -6.90
N LEU A 455 -14.56 -22.29 -6.27
CA LEU A 455 -13.13 -22.61 -6.35
C LEU A 455 -12.77 -23.25 -7.70
N HIS A 456 -11.62 -22.84 -8.26
CA HIS A 456 -11.11 -23.40 -9.52
C HIS A 456 -10.73 -24.87 -9.31
N LEU A 457 -11.03 -25.75 -10.28
CA LEU A 457 -10.73 -27.19 -10.22
C LEU A 457 -9.27 -27.49 -9.83
N GLU A 458 -8.32 -26.69 -10.34
CA GLU A 458 -6.89 -26.79 -10.02
C GLU A 458 -6.59 -26.61 -8.52
N PHE A 459 -7.34 -25.73 -7.84
CA PHE A 459 -7.15 -25.44 -6.43
C PHE A 459 -7.51 -26.65 -5.56
N LEU A 460 -8.66 -27.27 -5.83
CA LEU A 460 -9.12 -28.46 -5.13
C LEU A 460 -8.20 -29.67 -5.38
N GLN A 461 -7.70 -29.82 -6.61
CA GLN A 461 -6.71 -30.86 -6.94
C GLN A 461 -5.39 -30.68 -6.17
N GLN A 462 -4.96 -29.44 -5.93
CA GLN A 462 -3.76 -29.15 -5.15
C GLN A 462 -3.95 -29.44 -3.67
N ILE A 463 -5.13 -29.18 -3.10
CA ILE A 463 -5.45 -29.59 -1.72
C ILE A 463 -5.34 -31.11 -1.59
N ILE A 464 -5.98 -31.86 -2.51
CA ILE A 464 -5.94 -33.33 -2.51
C ILE A 464 -4.49 -33.81 -2.60
N ALA A 465 -3.71 -33.32 -3.57
CA ALA A 465 -2.31 -33.73 -3.75
C ALA A 465 -1.44 -33.39 -2.53
N THR A 466 -1.66 -32.23 -1.90
CA THR A 466 -0.95 -31.80 -0.68
C THR A 466 -1.21 -32.75 0.48
N ILE A 467 -2.47 -33.12 0.71
CA ILE A 467 -2.85 -34.06 1.78
C ILE A 467 -2.17 -35.42 1.57
N ARG A 468 -2.20 -35.95 0.35
CA ARG A 468 -1.58 -37.24 0.01
C ARG A 468 -0.07 -37.23 0.25
N CYS A 469 0.61 -36.18 -0.16
CA CYS A 469 2.05 -35.99 0.10
C CYS A 469 2.35 -35.88 1.60
N TYR A 470 1.51 -35.17 2.35
CA TYR A 470 1.65 -35.02 3.80
C TYR A 470 1.48 -36.35 4.55
N CYS A 471 0.57 -37.21 4.08
CA CYS A 471 0.41 -38.59 4.57
C CYS A 471 1.62 -39.47 4.22
N ALA A 472 2.21 -39.31 3.02
CA ALA A 472 3.34 -40.12 2.57
C ALA A 472 4.65 -39.83 3.32
N GLU A 473 4.84 -38.59 3.80
CA GLU A 473 6.05 -38.14 4.49
C GLU A 473 5.96 -38.24 6.02
N ASP A 474 4.90 -38.88 6.55
CA ASP A 474 4.64 -39.09 7.99
C ASP A 474 4.69 -37.80 8.84
N ARG A 475 4.25 -36.66 8.27
CA ARG A 475 4.29 -35.32 8.92
C ARG A 475 3.05 -34.97 9.76
N ILE A 476 2.06 -35.86 9.84
CA ILE A 476 0.79 -35.61 10.53
C ILE A 476 0.97 -35.60 12.05
N THR A 477 0.57 -34.51 12.71
CA THR A 477 0.53 -34.42 14.17
C THR A 477 -0.91 -34.51 14.70
N LEU A 478 -1.09 -34.88 15.98
CA LEU A 478 -2.43 -35.00 16.60
C LEU A 478 -3.25 -33.70 16.49
N PHE A 479 -2.58 -32.54 16.54
CA PHE A 479 -3.22 -31.23 16.42
C PHE A 479 -3.73 -30.92 15.00
N ASP A 480 -3.18 -31.58 13.98
CA ASP A 480 -3.54 -31.36 12.57
C ASP A 480 -4.76 -32.20 12.13
N MET A 481 -5.13 -33.20 12.93
CA MET A 481 -6.13 -34.22 12.57
C MET A 481 -7.54 -33.67 12.43
N ASN A 482 -8.01 -32.91 13.41
CA ASN A 482 -9.38 -32.39 13.40
C ASN A 482 -9.61 -31.43 12.21
N PRO A 483 -8.75 -30.42 11.96
CA PRO A 483 -8.91 -29.55 10.80
C PRO A 483 -8.77 -30.29 9.45
N LEU A 484 -7.85 -31.26 9.34
CA LEU A 484 -7.70 -32.09 8.14
C LEU A 484 -8.98 -32.87 7.83
N MET A 485 -9.59 -33.48 8.84
CA MET A 485 -10.82 -34.25 8.69
C MET A 485 -12.03 -33.39 8.31
N ILE A 486 -12.11 -32.15 8.76
CA ILE A 486 -13.17 -31.21 8.31
C ILE A 486 -13.04 -30.91 6.82
N VAL A 487 -11.82 -30.73 6.29
CA VAL A 487 -11.63 -30.55 4.85
C VAL A 487 -11.95 -31.81 4.06
N CYS A 488 -11.51 -32.98 4.54
CA CYS A 488 -11.90 -34.25 3.92
C CYS A 488 -13.42 -34.43 3.88
N LYS A 489 -14.13 -34.09 4.95
CA LYS A 489 -15.61 -34.07 5.00
C LYS A 489 -16.21 -33.21 3.89
N GLY A 490 -15.73 -31.99 3.68
CA GLY A 490 -16.21 -31.11 2.61
C GLY A 490 -15.86 -31.61 1.20
N LEU A 491 -14.67 -32.19 1.00
CA LEU A 491 -14.26 -32.80 -0.27
C LEU A 491 -15.10 -34.03 -0.63
N TRP A 492 -15.40 -34.89 0.35
CA TRP A 492 -16.22 -36.08 0.14
C TRP A 492 -17.69 -35.74 -0.15
N ARG A 493 -18.18 -34.60 0.33
CA ARG A 493 -19.54 -34.08 0.09
C ARG A 493 -19.67 -33.13 -1.09
N HIS A 494 -18.57 -32.85 -1.79
CA HIS A 494 -18.54 -31.83 -2.84
C HIS A 494 -19.58 -32.13 -3.95
N PRO A 495 -20.27 -31.14 -4.53
CA PRO A 495 -21.30 -31.37 -5.55
C PRO A 495 -20.75 -32.01 -6.84
N ASP A 496 -19.51 -31.72 -7.21
CA ASP A 496 -18.84 -32.32 -8.37
C ASP A 496 -18.44 -33.79 -8.10
N PRO A 497 -18.96 -34.77 -8.88
CA PRO A 497 -18.59 -36.18 -8.74
C PRO A 497 -17.09 -36.47 -8.98
N VAL A 498 -16.40 -35.68 -9.81
CA VAL A 498 -14.98 -35.89 -10.10
C VAL A 498 -14.12 -35.64 -8.85
N ILE A 499 -14.43 -34.56 -8.12
CA ILE A 499 -13.73 -34.22 -6.87
C ILE A 499 -14.01 -35.26 -5.79
N ARG A 500 -15.26 -35.74 -5.69
CA ARG A 500 -15.62 -36.84 -4.78
C ARG A 500 -14.82 -38.12 -5.08
N GLN A 501 -14.68 -38.46 -6.36
CA GLN A 501 -13.93 -39.64 -6.78
C GLN A 501 -12.41 -39.47 -6.59
N GLN A 502 -11.85 -38.27 -6.74
CA GLN A 502 -10.42 -38.04 -6.51
C GLN A 502 -10.06 -37.97 -5.02
N SER A 503 -10.93 -37.39 -4.20
CA SER A 503 -10.70 -37.22 -2.75
C SER A 503 -10.84 -38.52 -1.96
N ILE A 504 -11.56 -39.52 -2.46
CA ILE A 504 -11.68 -40.82 -1.77
C ILE A 504 -10.34 -41.58 -1.72
N CYS A 505 -9.45 -41.37 -2.70
CA CYS A 505 -8.12 -41.98 -2.70
C CYS A 505 -7.26 -41.55 -1.49
N ILE A 506 -7.57 -40.43 -0.83
CA ILE A 506 -6.89 -40.01 0.41
C ILE A 506 -7.03 -41.08 1.51
N VAL A 507 -8.13 -41.85 1.49
CA VAL A 507 -8.37 -42.94 2.43
C VAL A 507 -7.29 -44.03 2.32
N ASP A 508 -6.78 -44.30 1.12
CA ASP A 508 -5.68 -45.24 0.90
C ASP A 508 -4.39 -44.76 1.57
N ASP A 509 -4.13 -43.47 1.46
CA ASP A 509 -2.94 -42.85 2.04
C ASP A 509 -3.04 -42.79 3.57
N PHE A 510 -4.24 -42.59 4.13
CA PHE A 510 -4.47 -42.71 5.58
C PHE A 510 -4.27 -44.14 6.10
N GLU A 511 -4.79 -45.14 5.39
CA GLU A 511 -4.58 -46.55 5.76
C GLU A 511 -3.09 -46.91 5.74
N ALA A 512 -2.39 -46.52 4.68
CA ALA A 512 -0.95 -46.73 4.56
C ALA A 512 -0.17 -45.99 5.67
N TRP A 513 -0.56 -44.76 5.99
CA TRP A 513 0.05 -43.98 7.07
C TRP A 513 -0.17 -44.60 8.46
N ILE A 514 -1.40 -45.02 8.76
CA ILE A 514 -1.73 -45.73 10.03
C ILE A 514 -0.86 -47.00 10.15
N SER A 515 -0.70 -47.75 9.06
CA SER A 515 0.10 -48.99 9.05
C SER A 515 1.59 -48.77 9.36
N ARG A 516 2.14 -47.60 9.04
CA ARG A 516 3.54 -47.22 9.32
C ARG A 516 3.74 -46.60 10.71
N THR A 517 2.66 -46.15 11.34
CA THR A 517 2.68 -45.43 12.62
C THR A 517 2.84 -46.39 13.80
N SER A 518 3.55 -45.99 14.87
CA SER A 518 3.76 -46.82 16.07
C SER A 518 2.45 -47.08 16.83
N GLU A 519 2.35 -48.22 17.52
CA GLU A 519 1.14 -48.60 18.28
C GLU A 519 0.73 -47.57 19.35
N GLU A 520 1.69 -46.87 19.96
CA GLU A 520 1.42 -45.82 20.95
C GLU A 520 0.71 -44.62 20.32
N LEU A 521 1.16 -44.17 19.15
CA LEU A 521 0.53 -43.07 18.42
C LEU A 521 -0.81 -43.49 17.79
N GLN A 522 -0.92 -44.74 17.33
CA GLN A 522 -2.19 -45.28 16.84
C GLN A 522 -3.32 -45.16 17.88
N ARG A 523 -3.03 -45.41 19.16
CA ARG A 523 -4.00 -45.24 20.26
C ARG A 523 -4.51 -43.80 20.40
N GLU A 524 -3.70 -42.81 20.01
CA GLU A 524 -4.10 -41.40 20.06
C GLU A 524 -4.86 -40.95 18.81
N PHE A 525 -4.41 -41.39 17.63
CA PHE A 525 -4.93 -40.94 16.34
C PHE A 525 -6.24 -41.62 15.91
N ILE A 526 -6.37 -42.93 16.14
CA ILE A 526 -7.51 -43.73 15.68
C ILE A 526 -8.84 -43.25 16.28
N PRO A 527 -8.91 -42.92 17.58
CA PRO A 527 -10.12 -42.35 18.16
C PRO A 527 -10.47 -40.97 17.58
N SER A 528 -9.46 -40.14 17.27
CA SER A 528 -9.69 -38.84 16.63
C SER A 528 -10.31 -39.00 15.23
N PHE A 529 -9.81 -39.95 14.42
CA PHE A 529 -10.42 -40.27 13.12
C PHE A 529 -11.86 -40.75 13.27
N ALA A 530 -12.09 -41.70 14.17
CA ALA A 530 -13.41 -42.27 14.39
C ALA A 530 -14.43 -41.21 14.86
N SER A 531 -14.02 -40.30 15.73
CA SER A 531 -14.85 -39.18 16.18
C SER A 531 -15.21 -38.22 15.04
N SER A 532 -14.23 -37.80 14.20
CA SER A 532 -14.50 -36.92 13.06
C SER A 532 -15.35 -37.59 11.95
N ILE A 533 -15.16 -38.90 11.74
CA ILE A 533 -15.99 -39.68 10.83
C ILE A 533 -17.42 -39.80 11.36
N THR A 534 -17.58 -39.95 12.67
CA THR A 534 -18.90 -39.99 13.33
C THR A 534 -19.67 -38.69 13.11
N ASP A 535 -19.03 -37.53 13.25
CA ASP A 535 -19.63 -36.24 12.91
C ASP A 535 -19.98 -36.12 11.41
N THR A 536 -19.14 -36.69 10.54
CA THR A 536 -19.43 -36.78 9.10
C THR A 536 -20.67 -37.64 8.85
N ILE A 537 -20.78 -38.82 9.45
CA ILE A 537 -21.95 -39.70 9.31
C ILE A 537 -23.21 -39.05 9.89
N PHE A 538 -23.10 -38.37 11.03
CA PHE A 538 -24.20 -37.67 11.67
C PHE A 538 -24.82 -36.61 10.75
N SER A 539 -23.98 -35.81 10.10
CA SER A 539 -24.42 -34.68 9.28
C SER A 539 -24.86 -35.04 7.85
N GLU A 540 -24.89 -36.33 7.46
CA GLU A 540 -25.46 -36.74 6.17
C GLU A 540 -27.00 -36.72 6.17
N ASP A 541 -27.58 -36.29 5.05
CA ASP A 541 -29.02 -36.39 4.76
C ASP A 541 -29.43 -37.85 4.54
N GLU A 542 -30.48 -38.27 5.23
CA GLU A 542 -31.03 -39.62 5.12
C GLU A 542 -31.70 -39.89 3.76
N ARG A 543 -32.11 -38.85 3.03
CA ARG A 543 -32.87 -38.98 1.78
C ARG A 543 -31.99 -39.02 0.53
N ALA A 544 -30.83 -38.40 0.59
CA ALA A 544 -29.90 -38.29 -0.53
C ALA A 544 -28.46 -38.18 0.01
N PRO A 545 -27.85 -39.30 0.44
CA PRO A 545 -26.45 -39.28 0.86
C PRO A 545 -25.57 -38.80 -0.31
N THR A 546 -24.64 -37.89 -0.03
CA THR A 546 -23.73 -37.34 -1.06
C THR A 546 -22.28 -37.67 -0.77
N SER A 547 -21.95 -38.08 0.45
CA SER A 547 -20.57 -38.36 0.83
C SER A 547 -19.99 -39.60 0.14
N ALA A 548 -18.87 -39.40 -0.55
CA ALA A 548 -18.07 -40.46 -1.14
C ALA A 548 -17.57 -41.49 -0.11
N LEU A 549 -17.39 -41.09 1.15
CA LEU A 549 -16.93 -41.97 2.23
C LEU A 549 -17.93 -43.10 2.51
N ILE A 550 -19.23 -42.79 2.49
CA ILE A 550 -20.30 -43.75 2.80
C ILE A 550 -20.72 -44.53 1.56
N LEU A 551 -20.73 -43.85 0.40
CA LEU A 551 -21.20 -44.42 -0.85
C LEU A 551 -20.17 -45.27 -1.59
N SER A 552 -18.87 -45.03 -1.41
CA SER A 552 -17.83 -45.85 -2.04
C SER A 552 -17.53 -47.12 -1.23
N ASP A 553 -17.18 -48.21 -1.92
CA ASP A 553 -16.70 -49.44 -1.27
C ASP A 553 -15.46 -49.18 -0.43
N ARG A 554 -14.58 -48.28 -0.90
CA ARG A 554 -13.30 -48.01 -0.24
C ARG A 554 -13.47 -47.26 1.07
N GLY A 555 -14.33 -46.25 1.11
CA GLY A 555 -14.63 -45.53 2.35
C GLY A 555 -15.26 -46.45 3.40
N ARG A 556 -16.14 -47.37 3.00
CA ARG A 556 -16.72 -48.38 3.91
C ARG A 556 -15.68 -49.38 4.42
N ALA A 557 -14.76 -49.82 3.57
CA ALA A 557 -13.66 -50.69 3.97
C ALA A 557 -12.77 -50.02 5.03
N PHE A 558 -12.52 -48.71 4.90
CA PHE A 558 -11.77 -47.95 5.89
C PHE A 558 -12.50 -47.79 7.22
N ILE A 559 -13.81 -47.53 7.20
CA ILE A 559 -14.62 -47.51 8.44
C ILE A 559 -14.56 -48.87 9.14
N LYS A 560 -14.65 -49.98 8.38
CA LYS A 560 -14.49 -51.35 8.91
C LYS A 560 -13.10 -51.59 9.47
N LEU A 561 -12.06 -51.04 8.86
CA LEU A 561 -10.69 -51.11 9.37
C LEU A 561 -10.55 -50.36 10.70
N LEU A 562 -11.07 -49.14 10.82
CA LEU A 562 -11.04 -48.39 12.07
C LEU A 562 -11.80 -49.11 13.19
N ASP A 563 -12.95 -49.72 12.88
CA ASP A 563 -13.71 -50.55 13.84
C ASP A 563 -12.87 -51.73 14.36
N LYS A 564 -12.12 -52.40 13.48
CA LYS A 564 -11.20 -53.48 13.85
C LYS A 564 -10.08 -53.00 14.77
N TYR A 565 -9.50 -51.83 14.51
CA TYR A 565 -8.45 -51.27 15.36
C TYR A 565 -8.97 -50.86 16.74
N LEU A 566 -10.14 -50.22 16.81
CA LEU A 566 -10.79 -49.87 18.08
C LEU A 566 -11.08 -51.12 18.92
N ALA A 567 -11.58 -52.19 18.29
CA ALA A 567 -11.82 -53.46 18.95
C ALA A 567 -10.52 -54.16 19.40
N ALA A 568 -9.46 -54.12 18.59
CA ALA A 568 -8.17 -54.74 18.92
C ALA A 568 -7.44 -54.05 20.08
N GLN A 569 -7.65 -52.74 20.25
CA GLN A 569 -7.00 -51.94 21.30
C GLN A 569 -7.85 -51.74 22.56
N ASP A 570 -9.07 -52.32 22.60
CA ASP A 570 -10.07 -52.16 23.68
C ASP A 570 -10.37 -50.68 23.99
N ILE A 571 -10.46 -49.86 22.94
CA ILE A 571 -10.73 -48.42 23.08
C ILE A 571 -12.23 -48.16 22.94
N ASP A 572 -12.82 -47.70 24.04
CA ASP A 572 -14.20 -47.22 24.06
C ASP A 572 -14.24 -45.76 23.57
N LEU A 573 -14.66 -45.55 22.32
CA LEU A 573 -14.73 -44.22 21.69
C LEU A 573 -15.63 -43.26 22.49
N ASP A 574 -16.70 -43.77 23.08
CA ASP A 574 -17.69 -42.99 23.83
C ASP A 574 -17.11 -42.50 25.17
N LYS A 575 -16.02 -43.11 25.67
CA LYS A 575 -15.26 -42.66 26.86
C LYS A 575 -14.01 -41.84 26.52
N TYR A 576 -13.47 -42.02 25.31
CA TYR A 576 -12.22 -41.39 24.88
C TYR A 576 -12.40 -39.90 24.50
N SER A 577 -13.55 -39.53 23.96
CA SER A 577 -13.79 -38.15 23.54
C SER A 577 -14.04 -37.23 24.75
N LEU A 578 -13.19 -36.23 24.96
CA LEU A 578 -13.41 -35.12 25.90
C LEU A 578 -14.49 -34.12 25.41
N GLN A 579 -15.09 -34.37 24.25
CA GLN A 579 -16.06 -33.50 23.57
C GLN A 579 -17.33 -34.31 23.28
N GLU A 580 -18.53 -33.75 23.52
CA GLU A 580 -19.81 -34.42 23.25
C GLU A 580 -19.87 -34.90 21.79
N VAL A 581 -19.74 -36.21 21.55
CA VAL A 581 -19.88 -36.80 20.21
C VAL A 581 -21.37 -36.83 19.88
N PRO A 582 -21.80 -36.37 18.69
CA PRO A 582 -23.22 -36.20 18.37
C PRO A 582 -24.01 -37.51 18.24
N MET A 583 -23.31 -38.64 18.09
CA MET A 583 -23.88 -39.99 18.08
C MET A 583 -22.82 -41.01 18.53
N SER A 584 -23.24 -42.14 19.10
CA SER A 584 -22.30 -43.20 19.50
C SER A 584 -21.69 -43.90 18.27
N TRP A 585 -20.52 -44.52 18.44
CA TRP A 585 -19.88 -45.29 17.34
C TRP A 585 -20.78 -46.41 16.81
N GLN A 586 -21.55 -47.06 17.69
CA GLN A 586 -22.50 -48.11 17.30
C GLN A 586 -23.66 -47.56 16.46
N GLU A 587 -24.21 -46.40 16.84
CA GLU A 587 -25.24 -45.72 16.05
C GLU A 587 -24.68 -45.27 14.69
N ALA A 588 -23.42 -44.83 14.64
CA ALA A 588 -22.76 -44.45 13.39
C ALA A 588 -22.65 -45.64 12.43
N LYS A 589 -22.24 -46.82 12.92
CA LYS A 589 -22.20 -48.06 12.14
C LYS A 589 -23.59 -48.46 11.62
N ALA A 590 -24.61 -48.39 12.47
CA ALA A 590 -25.99 -48.66 12.06
C ALA A 590 -26.49 -47.68 10.99
N LYS A 591 -26.13 -46.39 11.10
CA LYS A 591 -26.47 -45.38 10.10
C LYS A 591 -25.75 -45.64 8.76
N VAL A 592 -24.48 -46.05 8.77
CA VAL A 592 -23.74 -46.42 7.55
C VAL A 592 -24.42 -47.61 6.85
N ILE A 593 -24.72 -48.70 7.57
CA ILE A 593 -25.42 -49.88 7.01
C ILE A 593 -26.73 -49.47 6.33
N ARG A 594 -27.53 -48.62 7.00
CA ARG A 594 -28.81 -48.12 6.49
C ARG A 594 -28.65 -47.26 5.25
N LEU A 595 -27.65 -46.38 5.20
CA LEU A 595 -27.42 -45.46 4.08
C LEU A 595 -26.79 -46.13 2.86
N SER A 596 -25.95 -47.15 3.06
CA SER A 596 -25.25 -47.84 1.97
C SER A 596 -25.94 -49.12 1.49
N GLY A 597 -27.03 -49.55 2.15
CA GLY A 597 -27.77 -50.77 1.79
C GLY A 597 -26.98 -52.06 2.00
N LEU A 598 -26.04 -52.07 2.95
CA LEU A 598 -25.22 -53.24 3.26
C LEU A 598 -25.96 -54.26 4.15
N PRO A 599 -25.55 -55.54 4.15
CA PRO A 599 -26.09 -56.52 5.08
C PRO A 599 -25.66 -56.22 6.53
N SER A 600 -26.50 -56.63 7.50
CA SER A 600 -26.36 -56.26 8.92
C SER A 600 -25.11 -56.80 9.60
N ASP A 601 -24.50 -57.83 9.02
CA ASP A 601 -23.27 -58.53 9.46
C ASP A 601 -21.99 -57.95 8.85
N PHE A 602 -22.07 -56.87 8.07
CA PHE A 602 -20.91 -56.30 7.37
C PHE A 602 -19.72 -55.98 8.29
N PHE A 603 -19.97 -55.51 9.51
CA PHE A 603 -18.91 -55.24 10.50
C PHE A 603 -18.51 -56.48 11.32
N GLU A 604 -19.30 -57.55 11.28
CA GLU A 604 -19.09 -58.81 12.03
C GLU A 604 -18.28 -59.86 11.23
N GLU A 605 -18.14 -59.69 9.91
CA GLU A 605 -17.32 -60.58 9.08
C GLU A 605 -15.82 -60.50 9.41
N VAL A 606 -15.31 -61.55 10.05
CA VAL A 606 -13.89 -61.81 10.31
C VAL A 606 -13.27 -62.50 9.10
N SER A 607 -12.66 -61.74 8.17
CA SER A 607 -11.61 -62.28 7.30
C SER A 607 -10.24 -61.95 7.89
N PHE A 608 -9.58 -62.99 8.41
CA PHE A 608 -8.16 -63.02 8.74
C PHE A 608 -7.40 -63.29 7.43
N ASP A 609 -6.67 -62.31 6.91
CA ASP A 609 -5.60 -62.59 5.95
C ASP A 609 -4.27 -62.30 6.66
N SER A 610 -3.73 -63.34 7.30
CA SER A 610 -2.47 -63.31 8.01
C SER A 610 -1.30 -63.37 7.03
N HIS A 611 -1.02 -62.27 6.33
CA HIS A 611 0.27 -62.06 5.67
C HIS A 611 0.66 -60.57 5.70
N ILE A 612 0.99 -60.08 6.88
CA ILE A 612 1.89 -58.94 7.03
C ILE A 612 3.30 -59.54 7.25
N PRO A 613 4.26 -59.33 6.35
CA PRO A 613 5.63 -59.79 6.59
C PRO A 613 6.27 -58.91 7.66
N ILE A 614 6.51 -59.50 8.83
CA ILE A 614 7.41 -58.95 9.84
C ILE A 614 8.83 -59.00 9.24
N PRO A 615 9.57 -57.89 9.08
CA PRO A 615 10.96 -57.96 8.67
C PRO A 615 11.77 -58.57 9.82
N ASN A 616 12.23 -59.81 9.62
CA ASN A 616 13.12 -60.49 10.54
C ASN A 616 14.41 -59.69 10.71
N ASN A 617 14.69 -59.39 11.97
CA ASN A 617 15.93 -58.87 12.50
C ASN A 617 17.09 -59.85 12.17
N VAL A 618 17.91 -59.54 11.17
CA VAL A 618 19.17 -60.27 10.93
C VAL A 618 20.23 -59.65 11.83
N GLY A 619 20.35 -60.21 13.03
CA GLY A 619 21.55 -60.09 13.85
C GLY A 619 22.72 -60.80 13.16
N GLY A 620 23.59 -60.02 12.49
CA GLY A 620 24.92 -60.44 12.09
C GLY A 620 25.96 -59.76 12.98
N SER A 621 26.39 -60.44 14.04
CA SER A 621 27.42 -59.96 14.95
C SER A 621 28.82 -60.38 14.48
N LEU A 622 29.67 -59.37 14.32
CA LEU A 622 31.14 -59.33 14.50
C LEU A 622 32.06 -60.05 13.50
N VAL A 623 32.82 -59.25 12.75
CA VAL A 623 34.27 -59.37 12.72
C VAL A 623 34.89 -57.99 12.92
N ALA A 624 35.61 -57.84 14.03
CA ALA A 624 36.52 -56.75 14.30
C ALA A 624 37.82 -56.95 13.52
N SER A 625 38.33 -55.88 12.91
CA SER A 625 39.74 -55.78 12.51
C SER A 625 40.22 -54.38 12.85
N ASP A 626 41.10 -54.34 13.84
CA ASP A 626 41.84 -53.18 14.33
C ASP A 626 42.79 -52.57 13.28
N SER A 627 43.25 -51.36 13.60
CA SER A 627 44.40 -50.61 13.10
C SER A 627 44.22 -49.76 11.83
N HIS A 628 44.18 -48.43 11.99
CA HIS A 628 45.41 -47.63 12.00
C HIS A 628 45.15 -46.16 12.36
N THR A 629 45.92 -45.68 13.32
CA THR A 629 46.21 -44.28 13.62
C THR A 629 47.28 -43.75 12.66
N ILE A 630 47.31 -42.42 12.53
CA ILE A 630 48.35 -41.51 12.01
C ILE A 630 48.16 -41.04 10.55
N GLY A 631 47.90 -39.74 10.42
CA GLY A 631 47.86 -38.96 9.19
C GLY A 631 47.07 -37.67 9.38
#